data_AF-A0A376TGS3-F1
#
_entry.id   AF-A0A376TGS3-F1
#
_cell.length_a   1.000
_cell.length_b   1.000
_cell.length_c   1.000
_cell.angle_alpha   90.00
_cell.angle_beta   90.00
_cell.angle_gamma   90.00
#
_symmetry.space_group_name_H-M   'P 1'
#
loop_
_entity.id
_entity.type
_entity.pdbx_description
1 polymer ?
#
loop_
_entity_poly.entity_id
_entity_poly.type
_entity_poly.pdbx_seq_one_letter_code
_entity_poly.pdbx_strand_id
1 'polypeptide(L)'
;MQKYLLGTESGIQGEELGASDGIKPEEVEWQTAAIEGKLDLLVTLDFRMSSTCLFSDIVLPTATWYEKDDMNTSDMHPFIHPLSAAVDPAVGITQRLGNLQRYRQSIFASVRGSSWQRNRRGITTPTA
;
A
#
# COMPACT_ATOMS: atom_id res chain seq x y z
N MET A 1 -10.67 3.76 3.49
CA MET A 1 -9.38 3.69 2.78
C MET A 1 -9.13 4.96 1.96
N GLN A 2 -10.00 5.31 1.02
CA GLN A 2 -9.87 6.51 0.15
C GLN A 2 -9.57 7.82 0.91
N LYS A 3 -10.47 8.29 1.79
CA LYS A 3 -10.27 9.52 2.58
C LYS A 3 -9.02 9.48 3.48
N TYR A 4 -8.98 8.55 4.44
CA TYR A 4 -7.97 8.59 5.50
C TYR A 4 -6.59 8.05 5.12
N LEU A 5 -6.48 7.10 4.19
CA LEU A 5 -5.20 6.52 3.80
C LEU A 5 -4.66 7.16 2.53
N LEU A 6 -5.50 7.32 1.50
CA LEU A 6 -5.10 7.84 0.19
C LEU A 6 -5.26 9.36 0.09
N GLY A 7 -6.13 9.98 0.90
CA GLY A 7 -6.42 11.42 0.79
C GLY A 7 -7.26 11.78 -0.43
N THR A 8 -7.97 10.80 -1.02
CA THR A 8 -8.81 11.02 -2.21
C THR A 8 -10.25 11.29 -1.82
N GLU A 9 -11.05 11.76 -2.78
CA GLU A 9 -12.51 11.79 -2.65
C GLU A 9 -13.04 10.42 -2.21
N SER A 10 -14.08 10.45 -1.38
CA SER A 10 -14.67 9.26 -0.78
C SER A 10 -16.19 9.38 -0.72
N GLY A 11 -16.88 8.24 -0.84
CA GLY A 11 -18.33 8.16 -0.72
C GLY A 11 -18.87 8.11 0.71
N ILE A 12 -18.15 8.66 1.69
CA ILE A 12 -18.64 8.70 3.08
C ILE A 12 -19.76 9.75 3.17
N GLN A 13 -20.94 9.32 3.61
CA GLN A 13 -22.13 10.19 3.73
C GLN A 13 -22.50 10.53 5.17
N GLY A 14 -22.00 9.77 6.14
CA GLY A 14 -22.27 9.98 7.57
C GLY A 14 -21.31 10.99 8.19
N GLU A 15 -21.80 11.67 9.23
CA GLU A 15 -21.01 12.61 10.03
C GLU A 15 -20.03 11.89 10.96
N GLU A 16 -18.89 12.53 11.24
CA GLU A 16 -17.89 12.00 12.16
C GLU A 16 -18.38 12.11 13.61
N LEU A 17 -17.93 11.19 14.49
CA LEU A 17 -18.28 11.21 15.92
C LEU A 17 -17.91 12.53 16.61
N GLY A 18 -16.92 13.27 16.09
CA GLY A 18 -16.53 14.58 16.62
C GLY A 18 -17.51 15.71 16.29
N ALA A 19 -18.39 15.52 15.30
CA ALA A 19 -19.43 16.46 14.90
C ALA A 19 -20.72 16.31 15.73
N SER A 20 -20.84 15.21 16.49
CA SER A 20 -21.92 14.98 17.45
C SER A 20 -21.36 14.99 18.88
N ASP A 21 -22.17 15.27 19.89
CA ASP A 21 -21.80 15.17 21.32
C ASP A 21 -21.68 13.69 21.80
N GLY A 22 -21.14 12.83 20.95
CA GLY A 22 -20.96 11.42 21.22
C GLY A 22 -19.88 11.15 22.28
N ILE A 23 -19.96 9.97 22.90
CA ILE A 23 -18.95 9.51 23.85
C ILE A 23 -17.65 9.25 23.10
N LYS A 24 -16.58 9.94 23.51
CA LYS A 24 -15.23 9.77 22.95
C LYS A 24 -14.50 8.62 23.65
N PRO A 25 -13.64 7.88 22.94
CA PRO A 25 -12.85 6.82 23.53
C PRO A 25 -11.86 7.38 24.56
N GLU A 26 -11.59 6.61 25.62
CA GLU A 26 -10.63 6.99 26.69
C GLU A 26 -9.20 6.48 26.41
N GLU A 27 -9.06 5.39 25.65
CA GLU A 27 -7.77 4.73 25.39
C GLU A 27 -7.01 5.29 24.18
N VAL A 28 -7.67 6.11 23.36
CA VAL A 28 -7.12 6.64 22.10
C VAL A 28 -7.30 8.15 22.08
N GLU A 29 -6.21 8.86 21.76
CA GLU A 29 -6.25 10.32 21.61
C GLU A 29 -7.24 10.73 20.52
N TRP A 30 -8.21 11.56 20.90
CA TRP A 30 -9.21 12.08 19.98
C TRP A 30 -8.70 13.33 19.27
N GLN A 31 -8.72 13.33 17.93
CA GLN A 31 -8.41 14.50 17.11
C GLN A 31 -9.67 15.02 16.42
N THR A 32 -9.95 16.32 16.55
CA THR A 32 -11.17 16.96 16.02
C THR A 32 -11.23 16.93 14.50
N ALA A 33 -10.10 17.09 13.82
CA ALA A 33 -9.98 16.86 12.38
C ALA A 33 -9.21 15.56 12.16
N ALA A 34 -9.84 14.60 11.49
CA ALA A 34 -9.17 13.34 11.16
C ALA A 34 -8.02 13.58 10.17
N ILE A 35 -6.88 12.93 10.42
CA ILE A 35 -5.75 12.95 9.49
C ILE A 35 -6.13 12.18 8.22
N GLU A 36 -6.05 12.87 7.08
CA GLU A 36 -6.25 12.32 5.74
C GLU A 36 -4.91 12.06 5.04
N GLY A 37 -4.90 11.18 4.03
CA GLY A 37 -3.70 10.92 3.21
C GLY A 37 -2.50 10.40 4.00
N LYS A 38 -2.70 9.44 4.91
CA LYS A 38 -1.63 8.91 5.76
C LYS A 38 -0.50 8.18 5.00
N LEU A 39 -0.75 7.73 3.77
CA LEU A 39 0.24 7.03 2.96
C LEU A 39 1.08 8.04 2.16
N ASP A 40 2.39 8.03 2.40
CA ASP A 40 3.33 8.83 1.59
C ASP A 40 3.60 8.23 0.20
N LEU A 41 3.40 6.91 0.03
CA LEU A 41 3.61 6.19 -1.22
C LEU A 41 2.81 4.88 -1.24
N LEU A 42 2.02 4.67 -2.28
CA LEU A 42 1.37 3.38 -2.56
C LEU A 42 1.98 2.71 -3.80
N VAL A 43 2.58 1.54 -3.59
CA VAL A 43 3.15 0.70 -4.66
C VAL A 43 2.35 -0.60 -4.75
N THR A 44 1.82 -0.89 -5.93
CA THR A 44 1.05 -2.12 -6.19
C THR A 44 1.78 -3.01 -7.20
N LEU A 45 1.81 -4.31 -6.91
CA LEU A 45 2.32 -5.35 -7.82
C LEU A 45 1.13 -6.13 -8.36
N ASP A 46 0.89 -6.04 -9.65
CA ASP A 46 -0.24 -6.71 -10.29
C ASP A 46 0.11 -7.05 -11.75
N PHE A 47 -0.48 -8.14 -12.27
CA PHE A 47 -0.31 -8.56 -13.65
C PHE A 47 -1.41 -7.97 -14.54
N ARG A 48 -2.42 -7.35 -13.92
CA ARG A 48 -3.52 -6.63 -14.59
C ARG A 48 -3.75 -5.28 -13.92
N MET A 49 -4.40 -4.35 -14.62
CA MET A 49 -4.79 -3.08 -14.03
C MET A 49 -6.02 -3.26 -13.12
N SER A 50 -5.80 -3.55 -11.84
CA SER A 50 -6.86 -3.61 -10.83
C SER A 50 -7.30 -2.21 -10.36
N SER A 51 -8.43 -2.13 -9.66
CA SER A 51 -8.89 -0.88 -9.05
C SER A 51 -7.85 -0.32 -8.08
N THR A 52 -7.15 -1.17 -7.32
CA THR A 52 -6.05 -0.73 -6.45
C THR A 52 -4.91 -0.09 -7.24
N CYS A 53 -4.57 -0.64 -8.40
CA CYS A 53 -3.56 -0.03 -9.26
C CYS A 53 -3.96 1.36 -9.76
N LEU A 54 -5.24 1.59 -10.04
CA LEU A 54 -5.74 2.90 -10.47
C LEU A 54 -5.57 3.98 -9.40
N PHE A 55 -5.57 3.60 -8.12
CA PHE A 55 -5.32 4.50 -6.99
C PHE A 55 -3.87 4.49 -6.50
N SER A 56 -2.95 3.77 -7.18
CA SER A 56 -1.54 3.64 -6.75
C SER A 56 -0.64 4.62 -7.48
N ASP A 57 0.39 5.12 -6.79
CA ASP A 57 1.41 6.00 -7.38
C ASP A 57 2.33 5.23 -8.33
N ILE A 58 2.65 3.97 -7.98
CA ILE A 58 3.55 3.11 -8.76
C ILE A 58 2.91 1.75 -8.93
N VAL A 59 2.83 1.31 -10.18
CA VAL A 59 2.41 -0.05 -10.54
C VAL A 59 3.60 -0.81 -11.10
N LEU A 60 3.92 -1.94 -10.49
CA LEU A 60 4.99 -2.83 -10.91
C LEU A 60 4.38 -4.09 -11.55
N PRO A 61 4.68 -4.38 -12.82
CA PRO A 61 4.12 -5.55 -13.49
C PRO A 61 4.72 -6.84 -12.90
N THR A 62 3.85 -7.76 -12.48
CA THR A 62 4.24 -9.06 -11.92
C THR A 62 3.88 -10.22 -12.87
N ALA A 63 4.54 -11.37 -12.70
CA ALA A 63 4.29 -12.57 -13.48
C ALA A 63 2.96 -13.20 -13.09
N THR A 64 2.25 -13.73 -14.10
CA THR A 64 1.08 -14.57 -13.88
C THR A 64 1.48 -15.91 -13.30
N TRP A 65 0.49 -16.70 -12.86
CA TRP A 65 0.72 -18.00 -12.26
C TRP A 65 1.34 -19.03 -13.21
N TYR A 66 1.24 -18.82 -14.53
CA TYR A 66 1.81 -19.70 -15.56
C TYR A 66 3.19 -19.24 -16.06
N GLU A 67 3.76 -18.21 -15.44
CA GLU A 67 5.03 -17.62 -15.84
C GLU A 67 6.05 -17.69 -14.68
N LYS A 68 5.73 -18.41 -13.60
CA LYS A 68 6.59 -18.52 -12.41
C LYS A 68 6.53 -19.90 -11.78
N ASP A 69 7.60 -20.24 -11.08
CA ASP A 69 7.65 -21.39 -10.21
C ASP A 69 7.27 -20.98 -8.77
N ASP A 70 6.29 -21.67 -8.20
CA ASP A 70 5.79 -21.42 -6.84
C ASP A 70 5.16 -22.69 -6.26
N MET A 71 4.77 -22.67 -4.98
CA MET A 71 4.08 -23.80 -4.33
C MET A 71 2.74 -23.34 -3.74
N ASN A 72 1.70 -24.14 -3.92
CA ASN A 72 0.35 -23.87 -3.41
C ASN A 72 -0.15 -25.01 -2.51
N THR A 73 -0.78 -24.62 -1.42
CA THR A 73 -1.46 -25.48 -0.45
C THR A 73 -2.80 -24.88 -0.06
N SER A 74 -3.75 -25.70 0.38
CA SER A 74 -5.08 -25.25 0.85
C SER A 74 -5.53 -26.05 2.06
N ASP A 75 -6.26 -25.43 2.99
CA ASP A 75 -6.83 -26.09 4.18
C ASP A 75 -7.79 -27.23 3.83
N MET A 76 -8.34 -27.24 2.61
CA MET A 76 -9.30 -28.25 2.16
C MET A 76 -8.67 -29.62 1.90
N HIS A 77 -7.35 -29.70 1.69
CA HIS A 77 -6.68 -30.95 1.36
C HIS A 77 -5.21 -30.98 1.82
N PRO A 78 -4.65 -32.16 2.17
CA PRO A 78 -3.27 -32.27 2.63
C PRO A 78 -2.23 -32.28 1.49
N PHE A 79 -2.62 -31.96 0.25
CA PHE A 79 -1.72 -31.95 -0.89
C PHE A 79 -1.05 -30.59 -1.11
N ILE A 80 0.20 -30.66 -1.57
CA ILE A 80 0.97 -29.52 -2.05
C ILE A 80 1.19 -29.65 -3.55
N HIS A 81 0.90 -28.59 -4.29
CA HIS A 81 0.99 -28.58 -5.76
C HIS A 81 1.90 -27.44 -6.22
N PRO A 82 2.81 -27.69 -7.19
CA PRO A 82 3.61 -26.62 -7.76
C PRO A 82 2.78 -25.80 -8.76
N LEU A 83 3.08 -24.50 -8.82
CA LEU A 83 2.89 -23.69 -10.02
C LEU A 83 4.20 -23.78 -10.80
N SER A 84 4.12 -24.02 -12.10
CA SER A 84 5.30 -24.11 -12.96
C SER A 84 5.15 -23.15 -14.13
N ALA A 85 6.26 -22.51 -14.51
CA ALA A 85 6.30 -21.64 -15.68
C ALA A 85 6.07 -22.46 -16.96
N ALA A 86 4.93 -22.24 -17.61
CA ALA A 86 4.63 -22.80 -18.91
C ALA A 86 5.42 -22.07 -20.01
N VAL A 87 5.65 -20.77 -19.81
CA VAL A 87 6.46 -19.89 -20.69
C VAL A 87 7.20 -18.88 -19.83
N ASP A 88 8.27 -18.29 -20.37
CA ASP A 88 8.90 -17.13 -19.75
C ASP A 88 7.87 -15.99 -19.61
N PRO A 89 7.93 -15.18 -18.53
CA PRO A 89 7.06 -14.03 -18.37
C PRO A 89 7.06 -13.13 -19.60
N ALA A 90 5.87 -12.65 -19.98
CA ALA A 90 5.71 -11.72 -21.09
C ALA A 90 6.60 -10.47 -20.94
N VAL A 91 7.02 -9.93 -22.09
CA VAL A 91 8.04 -8.88 -22.21
C VAL A 91 7.74 -7.71 -21.27
N GLY A 92 8.67 -7.43 -20.35
CA GLY A 92 8.60 -6.36 -19.36
C GLY A 92 8.49 -6.85 -17.90
N ILE A 93 7.96 -8.06 -17.70
CA ILE A 93 7.79 -8.68 -16.37
C ILE A 93 9.07 -9.42 -15.93
N THR A 94 9.68 -10.15 -16.86
CA THR A 94 10.86 -11.01 -16.68
C THR A 94 12.10 -10.26 -16.19
N GLN A 95 12.13 -8.94 -16.39
CA GLN A 95 13.27 -8.09 -16.01
C GLN A 95 13.08 -7.36 -14.67
N ARG A 96 11.99 -7.57 -13.90
CA ARG A 96 11.72 -6.75 -12.71
C ARG A 96 11.55 -7.50 -11.39
N LEU A 97 11.03 -8.73 -11.35
CA LEU A 97 10.82 -9.45 -10.08
C LEU A 97 12.11 -9.94 -9.43
N GLY A 98 13.03 -10.54 -10.19
CA GLY A 98 14.39 -10.83 -9.70
C GLY A 98 15.18 -9.57 -9.32
N ASN A 99 14.72 -8.40 -9.76
CA ASN A 99 15.35 -7.12 -9.50
C ASN A 99 14.66 -6.29 -8.40
N LEU A 100 13.58 -6.75 -7.75
CA LEU A 100 12.96 -5.95 -6.67
C LEU A 100 13.93 -5.78 -5.48
N GLN A 101 14.71 -6.82 -5.15
CA GLN A 101 15.81 -6.72 -4.19
C GLN A 101 16.94 -5.80 -4.68
N ARG A 102 17.16 -5.71 -5.99
CA ARG A 102 18.19 -4.87 -6.63
C ARG A 102 17.79 -3.39 -6.66
N TYR A 103 16.52 -3.09 -6.93
CA TYR A 103 15.93 -1.75 -6.94
C TYR A 103 15.48 -1.30 -5.54
N ARG A 104 15.63 -2.14 -4.51
CA ARG A 104 15.43 -1.77 -3.10
C ARG A 104 16.08 -0.43 -2.77
N GLN A 105 17.37 -0.29 -3.12
CA GLN A 105 18.12 0.91 -2.78
C GLN A 105 17.64 2.15 -3.55
N SER A 106 17.30 2.01 -4.83
CA SER A 106 16.79 3.13 -5.64
C SER A 106 15.38 3.56 -5.22
N ILE A 107 14.51 2.61 -4.88
CA ILE A 107 13.16 2.90 -4.35
C ILE A 107 13.29 3.62 -3.00
N PHE A 108 14.11 3.12 -2.07
CA PHE A 108 14.33 3.77 -0.78
C PHE A 108 15.09 5.11 -0.88
N ALA A 109 15.91 5.31 -1.92
CA ALA A 109 16.57 6.60 -2.17
C ALA A 109 15.56 7.62 -2.71
N SER A 110 14.68 7.21 -3.63
CA SER A 110 13.61 8.06 -4.18
C SER A 110 12.60 8.49 -3.11
N VAL A 111 12.25 7.60 -2.17
CA VAL A 111 11.34 7.89 -1.05
C VAL A 111 11.96 8.82 0.00
N ARG A 112 13.28 8.82 0.16
CA ARG A 112 13.99 9.67 1.14
C ARG A 112 14.25 11.10 0.66
N GLY A 113 13.75 11.50 -0.51
CA GLY A 113 13.91 12.84 -1.06
C GLY A 113 12.86 13.85 -0.55
N SER A 114 13.34 14.92 0.10
CA SER A 114 12.71 16.24 0.31
C SER A 114 11.36 16.38 1.07
N SER A 115 10.51 15.35 1.18
CA SER A 115 9.26 15.40 1.96
C SER A 115 9.42 14.84 3.38
N TRP A 116 10.23 13.80 3.55
CA TRP A 116 10.46 13.12 4.83
C TRP A 116 11.05 14.02 5.93
N GLN A 117 11.82 15.05 5.57
CA GLN A 117 12.35 16.03 6.54
C GLN A 117 11.34 17.12 6.95
N ARG A 118 10.26 17.34 6.18
CA ARG A 118 9.26 18.37 6.48
C ARG A 118 8.31 17.93 7.60
N ASN A 119 7.93 16.65 7.63
CA ASN A 119 6.92 16.14 8.56
C ASN A 119 7.44 15.92 10.00
N ARG A 120 8.76 16.02 10.24
CA ARG A 120 9.32 15.96 11.60
C ARG A 120 9.22 17.26 12.40
N ARG A 121 8.88 18.40 11.78
CA ARG A 121 8.80 19.70 12.48
C ARG A 121 7.44 19.97 13.15
N GLY A 122 6.46 19.08 12.99
CA GLY A 122 5.13 19.22 13.60
C GLY A 122 4.96 18.53 14.95
N ILE A 123 5.97 17.79 15.44
CA ILE A 123 5.92 17.04 16.70
C ILE A 123 6.90 17.65 17.70
N THR A 124 6.73 18.94 18.00
CA THR A 124 7.29 19.55 19.22
C THR A 124 6.12 19.99 20.08
N THR A 125 5.93 19.30 21.19
CA THR A 125 5.03 19.63 22.30
C THR A 125 5.16 21.11 22.71
N PRO A 126 4.07 21.82 23.03
CA PRO A 126 4.18 23.05 23.79
C PRO A 126 4.64 22.67 25.21
N THR A 127 5.79 23.21 25.61
CA THR A 127 6.30 23.10 26.97
C THR A 127 5.81 24.32 27.73
N ALA A 128 5.08 24.09 28.82
CA ALA A 128 4.66 25.01 29.88
C ALA A 128 3.83 26.25 29.50
#